data_AF-D1PDD3-F1
#
_entry.id   AF-D1PDD3-F1
#
_cell.length_a   1.000
_cell.length_b   1.000
_cell.length_c   1.000
_cell.angle_alpha   90.00
_cell.angle_beta   90.00
_cell.angle_gamma   90.00
#
_symmetry.space_group_name_H-M   'P 1'
#
loop_
_entity.id
_entity.type
_entity.pdbx_description
1 polymer ?
#
loop_
_entity_poly.entity_id
_entity_poly.type
_entity_poly.pdbx_seq_one_letter_code
_entity_poly.pdbx_strand_id
1 'polypeptide(L)' 'MNNGQQDKAMFVSFCIEQYAKAKNITTEDVVSLFEQYGISEHFCEFYDVLHTQGGQWLVEEIDKMISERRK' A
#
# COMPACT_ATOMS: atom_id res chain seq x y z
N MET A 1 -18.68 4.02 14.89
CA MET A 1 -17.39 3.87 14.18
C MET A 1 -17.56 4.52 12.81
N ASN A 2 -16.61 5.35 12.36
CA ASN A 2 -16.68 5.98 11.04
C ASN A 2 -16.30 4.94 9.98
N ASN A 3 -17.26 4.49 9.17
CA ASN A 3 -17.06 3.42 8.18
C ASN A 3 -15.85 3.71 7.26
N GLY A 4 -15.67 4.95 6.81
CA GLY A 4 -14.58 5.31 5.88
C GLY A 4 -13.16 5.15 6.44
N GLN A 5 -12.95 5.21 7.77
CA GLN A 5 -11.62 4.97 8.34
C GLN A 5 -11.30 3.47 8.39
N GLN A 6 -12.31 2.63 8.55
CA GLN A 6 -12.15 1.18 8.50
C GLN A 6 -11.88 0.71 7.07
N ASP A 7 -12.57 1.30 6.09
CA ASP A 7 -12.37 0.96 4.66
C ASP A 7 -10.94 1.29 4.19
N LYS A 8 -10.41 2.45 4.59
CA LYS A 8 -9.02 2.84 4.34
C LYS A 8 -8.02 1.87 4.97
N ALA A 9 -8.25 1.49 6.24
CA ALA A 9 -7.39 0.53 6.92
C ALA A 9 -7.41 -0.85 6.26
N MET A 10 -8.59 -1.35 5.85
CA MET A 10 -8.71 -2.60 5.11
C MET A 10 -7.99 -2.53 3.76
N PHE A 11 -8.08 -1.40 3.05
CA PHE A 11 -7.38 -1.21 1.79
C PHE A 11 -5.85 -1.20 1.96
N VAL A 12 -5.32 -0.51 2.97
CA VAL A 12 -3.88 -0.52 3.25
C VAL A 12 -3.42 -1.95 3.61
N SER A 13 -4.17 -2.68 4.44
CA SER A 13 -3.89 -4.09 4.73
C SER A 13 -3.88 -4.95 3.47
N PHE A 14 -4.86 -4.77 2.59
CA PHE A 14 -4.90 -5.46 1.30
C PHE A 14 -3.65 -5.17 0.46
N CYS A 15 -3.21 -3.91 0.38
CA CYS A 15 -2.01 -3.54 -0.37
C CYS A 15 -0.74 -4.17 0.22
N ILE A 16 -0.63 -4.23 1.55
CA ILE A 16 0.46 -4.91 2.25
C ILE A 16 0.50 -6.39 1.86
N GLU A 17 -0.65 -7.08 1.91
CA GLU A 17 -0.74 -8.50 1.56
C GLU A 17 -0.43 -8.77 0.08
N GLN A 18 -0.95 -7.94 -0.83
CA GLN A 18 -0.67 -8.07 -2.26
C GLN A 18 0.84 -7.88 -2.54
N TYR A 19 1.45 -6.88 -1.93
CA TYR A 19 2.86 -6.58 -2.15
C TYR A 19 3.77 -7.64 -1.52
N ALA A 20 3.47 -8.09 -0.30
CA ALA A 20 4.19 -9.17 0.37
C ALA A 20 4.17 -10.46 -0.48
N LYS A 21 3.00 -10.83 -1.00
CA LYS A 21 2.83 -11.98 -1.90
C LYS A 21 3.61 -11.81 -3.20
N ALA A 22 3.56 -10.63 -3.83
CA ALA A 22 4.22 -10.39 -5.10
C ALA A 22 5.75 -10.35 -4.98
N LYS A 23 6.27 -9.85 -3.85
CA LYS A 23 7.72 -9.75 -3.58
C LYS A 23 8.30 -10.94 -2.83
N ASN A 24 7.45 -11.87 -2.39
CA ASN A 24 7.84 -13.02 -1.59
C ASN A 24 8.63 -12.61 -0.33
N ILE A 25 8.10 -11.61 0.40
CA ILE A 25 8.62 -11.09 1.67
C ILE A 25 7.50 -11.10 2.73
N THR A 26 7.85 -10.89 4.00
CA THR A 26 6.85 -10.90 5.08
C THR A 26 6.00 -9.63 5.08
N THR A 27 4.78 -9.72 5.61
CA THR A 27 3.95 -8.51 5.80
C THR A 27 4.61 -7.51 6.75
N GLU A 28 5.39 -7.98 7.73
CA GLU A 28 6.16 -7.14 8.66
C GLU A 28 7.25 -6.32 7.93
N ASP A 29 7.96 -6.94 6.97
CA ASP A 29 8.91 -6.25 6.11
C ASP A 29 8.22 -5.17 5.26
N VAL A 30 7.03 -5.49 4.73
CA VAL A 30 6.24 -4.53 3.92
C VAL A 30 5.72 -3.37 4.75
N VAL A 31 5.25 -3.61 5.98
CA VAL A 31 4.84 -2.55 6.90
C VAL A 31 6.00 -1.60 7.16
N SER A 32 7.18 -2.15 7.49
CA SER A 32 8.39 -1.35 7.71
C SER A 32 8.78 -0.53 6.47
N LEU A 33 8.65 -1.12 5.28
CA LEU A 33 8.90 -0.45 4.00
C LEU A 33 7.88 0.66 3.72
N PHE A 34 6.60 0.39 3.97
CA PHE A 34 5.53 1.36 3.75
C PHE A 34 5.66 2.55 4.72
N GLU A 35 6.03 2.31 5.97
CA GLU A 35 6.32 3.37 6.94
C GLU A 35 7.56 4.16 6.52
N GLN A 36 8.67 3.48 6.21
CA GLN A 36 9.92 4.11 5.79
C GLN A 36 9.72 5.06 4.61
N TYR A 37 8.96 4.62 3.61
CA TYR A 37 8.74 5.39 2.39
C TYR A 37 7.46 6.22 2.44
N GLY A 38 6.63 6.20 3.49
CA GLY A 38 5.38 6.97 3.58
C GLY A 38 4.28 6.50 2.62
N ILE A 39 4.24 5.20 2.30
CA ILE A 39 3.26 4.60 1.37
C ILE A 39 1.89 4.50 2.03
N SER A 40 1.81 4.08 3.29
CA SER A 40 0.53 3.93 4.03
C SER A 40 -0.26 5.24 4.09
N GLU A 41 0.41 6.36 4.37
CA GLU A 41 -0.22 7.68 4.42
C GLU A 41 -0.75 8.09 3.05
N HIS A 42 0.06 7.92 2.00
CA HIS A 42 -0.34 8.18 0.62
C HIS A 42 -1.55 7.34 0.20
N PHE A 43 -1.57 6.05 0.54
CA PHE A 43 -2.66 5.16 0.17
C PHE A 43 -3.96 5.50 0.92
N CYS A 44 -3.86 5.97 2.15
CA CYS A 44 -5.01 6.53 2.89
C CYS A 44 -5.51 7.86 2.30
N GLU A 45 -4.60 8.73 1.84
CA GLU A 45 -4.93 10.02 1.25
C GLU A 45 -5.63 9.86 -0.11
N PHE A 46 -5.09 8.99 -0.98
CA PHE A 46 -5.60 8.75 -2.34
C PHE A 46 -6.55 7.55 -2.44
N TYR A 47 -7.14 7.13 -1.31
CA TYR A 47 -8.01 5.96 -1.23
C TYR A 47 -9.09 5.95 -2.30
N ASP A 48 -9.84 7.04 -2.48
CA ASP A 48 -10.97 7.14 -3.42
C ASP A 48 -10.60 6.80 -4.87
N VAL A 49 -9.33 6.97 -5.25
CA VAL A 49 -8.81 6.62 -6.57
C VAL A 49 -8.21 5.21 -6.57
N LEU A 50 -7.36 4.92 -5.58
CA LEU A 50 -6.53 3.71 -5.57
C LEU A 50 -7.32 2.43 -5.26
N HIS A 51 -8.40 2.50 -4.46
CA HIS A 51 -9.18 1.31 -4.08
C HIS A 51 -9.94 0.67 -5.26
N THR A 52 -10.03 1.37 -6.39
CA THR A 52 -10.65 0.86 -7.63
C THR A 52 -9.67 0.13 -8.54
N GLN A 53 -8.38 0.16 -8.23
CA GLN A 53 -7.32 -0.40 -9.06
C GLN A 53 -7.10 -1.90 -8.79
N GLY A 54 -6.57 -2.61 -9.79
CA GLY A 54 -6.25 -4.03 -9.66
C GLY A 54 -5.01 -4.29 -8.78
N GLY A 55 -4.96 -5.44 -8.13
CA GLY A 55 -3.85 -5.82 -7.23
C GLY A 55 -2.47 -5.79 -7.90
N GLN A 56 -2.36 -6.25 -9.16
CA GLN A 56 -1.09 -6.18 -9.90
C GLN A 56 -0.63 -4.73 -10.14
N TRP A 57 -1.56 -3.85 -10.53
CA TRP A 57 -1.26 -2.44 -10.75
C TRP A 57 -0.77 -1.76 -9.46
N LEU A 58 -1.41 -2.06 -8.33
CA LEU A 58 -0.99 -1.53 -7.03
C LEU A 58 0.45 -1.95 -6.68
N VAL A 59 0.83 -3.20 -6.97
CA VAL A 59 2.21 -3.66 -6.75
C VAL A 59 3.21 -2.87 -7.59
N GLU A 60 2.91 -2.65 -8.87
CA GLU A 60 3.77 -1.86 -9.77
C GLU A 60 3.88 -0.40 -9.32
N GLU A 61 2.78 0.19 -8.85
CA GLU A 61 2.79 1.57 -8.34
C GLU A 61 3.61 1.69 -7.04
N ILE A 62 3.50 0.72 -6.13
CA ILE A 62 4.33 0.68 -4.90
C ILE A 62 5.82 0.61 -5.24
N ASP A 63 6.22 -0.26 -6.19
CA ASP A 63 7.61 -0.34 -6.65
C ASP A 63 8.11 1.00 -7.18
N LYS A 64 7.31 1.65 -8.03
CA LYS A 64 7.62 2.95 -8.61
C LYS A 64 7.80 4.00 -7.51
N MET A 65 6.86 4.10 -6.57
CA MET A 65 6.94 5.07 -5.46
C MET A 65 8.19 4.86 -4.61
N ILE A 66 8.52 3.61 -4.27
CA ILE A 66 9.75 3.30 -3.51
C ILE A 66 10.99 3.69 -4.29
N SER A 67 11.02 3.39 -5.60
CA SER A 67 12.14 3.76 -6.48
C SER A 67 12.32 5.28 -6.57
N GLU A 68 11.22 6.02 -6.69
CA GLU A 68 11.23 7.49 -6.76
C GLU A 68 11.68 8.12 -5.45
N ARG A 69 11.22 7.60 -4.31
CA ARG A 69 11.53 8.13 -2.97
C ARG A 69 12.92 7.72 -2.45
N ARG A 70 13.56 6.73 -3.06
CA ARG A 70 14.94 6.30 -2.73
C ARG A 70 16.00 7.19 -3.39
N LYS A 71 15.66 7.95 -4.43
CA LYS A 71 16.57 8.87 -5.12
C LYS A 71 16.82 10.13 -4.30
#